data_AF-A0A0N4UQM1-F1
#
_entry.id   AF-A0A0N4UQM1-F1
#
_cell.length_a   1.000
_cell.length_b   1.000
_cell.length_c   1.000
_cell.angle_alpha   90.00
_cell.angle_beta   90.00
_cell.angle_gamma   90.00
#
_symmetry.space_group_name_H-M   'P 1'
#
loop_
_entity.id
_entity.type
_entity.pdbx_description
1 polymer ?
#
loop_
_entity_poly.entity_id
_entity_poly.type
_entity_poly.pdbx_seq_one_letter_code
_entity_poly.pdbx_strand_id
1 'polypeptide(L)'
;MRKILFSDQDLQVICENIRRLTDAVLNQDSISMIVSRQFISDLIECNIELGKTSPATARSIALDLLPVIQSRQISYEEQVVKLFMALADLHEKEGSFKDAANMLRAMPLENGQRSYSSEMKLNIYVRLADLAMRYGDGDEAETFINRASVVSNDLQNNKNVYIPFKIKFAEVLNYRQKFVEAARKYYDLATFENLERSDQLMALSNAIVCTIFAPPGAKRSRMLGMLFNNEKCKPIPSYSIVKNMYLGKIIQNDEMVDFEKSLTDNQRSMHGWAVMHRAFLEHNIIAISASFTNMPLIQLARLLGIDEVQVRSLIRFLAEDILLQMIIDNRLVATIDQISGFIHFKR
;
A
#
# COMPACT_ATOMS: atom_id res chain seq x y z
N MET A 1 -13.34 12.11 37.50
CA MET A 1 -12.96 11.26 36.37
C MET A 1 -11.46 11.01 36.29
N ARG A 2 -10.62 12.02 36.03
CA ARG A 2 -9.14 11.86 36.06
C ARG A 2 -8.63 11.17 37.33
N LYS A 3 -9.09 11.58 38.52
CA LYS A 3 -8.71 10.92 39.79
C LYS A 3 -9.00 9.41 39.85
N ILE A 4 -9.99 8.91 39.11
CA ILE A 4 -10.34 7.48 39.08
C ILE A 4 -9.46 6.75 38.07
N LEU A 5 -9.38 7.29 36.85
CA LEU A 5 -8.61 6.72 35.74
C LEU A 5 -7.10 6.65 36.00
N PHE A 6 -6.56 7.62 36.73
CA PHE A 6 -5.15 7.73 37.08
C PHE A 6 -4.87 7.31 38.53
N SER A 7 -5.81 6.57 39.15
CA SER A 7 -5.56 6.03 40.49
C SER A 7 -4.66 4.79 40.43
N ASP A 8 -3.91 4.54 41.50
CA ASP A 8 -3.09 3.32 41.67
C ASP A 8 -3.93 2.09 42.05
N GLN A 9 -5.24 2.09 41.77
CA GLN A 9 -6.11 0.95 42.02
C GLN A 9 -5.88 -0.17 40.99
N ASP A 10 -6.29 -1.39 41.34
CA ASP A 10 -6.30 -2.52 40.40
C ASP A 10 -7.12 -2.16 39.15
N LEU A 11 -6.59 -2.50 37.96
CA LEU A 11 -7.21 -2.23 36.67
C LEU A 11 -8.66 -2.77 36.60
N GLN A 12 -8.93 -3.95 37.16
CA GLN A 12 -10.27 -4.52 37.16
C GLN A 12 -11.25 -3.66 37.97
N VAL A 13 -10.79 -3.10 39.09
CA VAL A 13 -11.60 -2.21 39.94
C VAL A 13 -11.87 -0.89 39.22
N ILE A 14 -10.87 -0.33 38.54
CA ILE A 14 -11.04 0.89 37.73
C ILE A 14 -12.06 0.65 36.62
N CYS A 15 -11.91 -0.45 35.86
CA CYS A 15 -12.82 -0.80 34.77
C CYS A 15 -14.25 -1.01 35.27
N GLU A 16 -14.44 -1.76 36.36
CA GLU A 16 -15.76 -1.99 36.94
C GLU A 16 -16.43 -0.70 37.43
N ASN A 17 -15.69 0.16 38.13
CA ASN A 17 -16.21 1.44 38.61
C ASN A 17 -16.61 2.35 37.45
N ILE A 18 -15.80 2.40 36.39
CA ILE A 18 -16.08 3.19 35.21
C ILE A 18 -17.30 2.64 34.47
N ARG A 19 -17.41 1.32 34.27
CA ARG A 19 -18.59 0.68 33.65
C ARG A 19 -19.85 1.01 34.42
N ARG A 20 -19.86 0.82 35.75
CA ARG A 20 -21.02 1.13 36.60
C ARG A 20 -21.41 2.60 36.55
N LEU A 21 -20.43 3.50 36.59
CA LEU A 21 -20.66 4.94 36.53
C LEU A 21 -21.25 5.33 35.17
N THR A 22 -20.68 4.82 34.08
CA THR A 22 -21.19 5.05 32.72
C THR A 22 -22.61 4.49 32.58
N ASP A 23 -22.87 3.27 33.04
CA ASP A 23 -24.20 2.65 32.97
C ASP A 23 -25.24 3.46 33.75
N ALA A 24 -24.90 3.90 34.97
CA ALA A 24 -25.76 4.77 35.77
C ALA A 24 -26.04 6.10 35.05
N VAL A 25 -25.03 6.73 34.45
CA VAL A 25 -25.18 7.99 33.72
C VAL A 25 -26.04 7.84 32.47
N LEU A 26 -25.97 6.69 31.80
CA LEU A 26 -26.73 6.44 30.57
C LEU A 26 -28.17 5.97 30.84
N ASN A 27 -28.43 5.31 31.97
CA ASN A 27 -29.71 4.65 32.25
C ASN A 27 -30.58 5.36 33.31
N GLN A 28 -30.05 6.32 34.07
CA GLN A 28 -30.86 7.07 35.04
C GLN A 28 -31.71 8.17 34.38
N ASP A 29 -33.03 8.07 34.53
CA ASP A 29 -34.00 9.03 33.95
C ASP A 29 -33.83 10.47 34.48
N SER A 30 -33.21 10.64 35.65
CA SER A 30 -32.94 11.96 36.24
C SER A 30 -31.80 12.72 35.56
N ILE A 31 -30.96 12.04 34.76
CA ILE A 31 -29.80 12.64 34.11
C ILE A 31 -30.18 13.07 32.70
N SER A 32 -30.08 14.38 32.43
CA SER A 32 -30.40 14.90 31.11
C SER A 32 -29.41 14.41 30.04
N MET A 33 -29.89 14.27 28.80
CA MET A 33 -29.06 13.85 27.67
C MET A 33 -27.83 14.76 27.47
N ILE A 34 -27.97 16.07 27.70
CA ILE A 34 -26.86 17.04 27.58
C ILE A 34 -25.74 16.71 28.59
N VAL A 35 -26.13 16.48 29.85
CA VAL A 35 -25.18 16.15 30.92
C VAL A 35 -24.53 14.79 30.67
N SER A 36 -25.32 13.77 30.33
CA SER A 36 -24.77 12.44 30.01
C SER A 36 -23.79 12.49 28.83
N ARG A 37 -24.09 13.23 27.76
CA ARG A 37 -23.22 13.35 26.59
C ARG A 37 -21.90 14.04 26.93
N GLN A 38 -21.94 15.12 27.71
CA GLN A 38 -20.72 15.79 28.17
C GLN A 38 -19.87 14.84 29.02
N PHE A 39 -20.50 14.13 29.97
CA PHE A 39 -19.82 13.15 30.81
C PHE A 39 -19.11 12.08 29.98
N ILE A 40 -19.76 11.50 28.97
CA ILE A 40 -19.14 10.48 28.11
C ILE A 40 -18.00 11.08 27.27
N SER A 41 -18.15 12.29 26.75
CA SER A 41 -17.07 12.98 26.03
C SER A 41 -15.84 13.18 26.92
N ASP A 42 -16.04 13.70 28.14
CA ASP A 42 -14.95 13.90 29.11
C ASP A 42 -14.27 12.58 29.47
N LEU A 43 -15.03 11.48 29.55
CA LEU A 43 -14.52 10.14 29.85
C LEU A 43 -13.62 9.62 28.74
N ILE A 44 -14.06 9.80 27.49
CA ILE A 44 -13.27 9.42 26.32
C ILE A 44 -12.01 10.28 26.25
N GLU A 45 -12.10 11.59 26.46
CA GLU A 45 -10.94 12.48 26.47
C GLU A 45 -9.92 12.09 27.55
N CYS A 46 -10.39 11.82 28.77
CA CYS A 46 -9.52 11.34 29.84
C CYS A 46 -8.88 9.98 29.51
N ASN A 47 -9.61 9.06 28.85
CA ASN A 47 -9.07 7.77 28.41
C ASN A 47 -8.02 7.93 27.30
N ILE A 48 -8.24 8.86 26.36
CA ILE A 48 -7.26 9.22 25.31
C ILE A 48 -5.98 9.79 25.94
N GLU A 49 -6.10 10.65 26.96
CA GLU A 49 -4.95 11.15 27.72
C GLU A 49 -4.20 10.02 28.42
N LEU A 50 -4.93 9.12 29.10
CA LEU A 50 -4.36 7.94 29.74
C LEU A 50 -3.64 7.05 28.72
N GLY A 51 -4.15 6.92 27.49
CA GLY A 51 -3.52 6.16 26.42
C GLY A 51 -2.15 6.69 25.96
N LYS A 52 -1.76 7.91 26.37
CA LYS A 52 -0.42 8.45 26.13
C LYS A 52 0.61 7.92 27.13
N THR A 53 0.20 7.63 28.36
CA THR A 53 1.10 7.19 29.45
C THR A 53 0.92 5.71 29.82
N SER A 54 -0.28 5.17 29.65
CA SER A 54 -0.64 3.78 29.99
C SER A 54 -1.56 3.17 28.92
N PRO A 55 -1.01 2.82 27.73
CA PRO A 55 -1.80 2.32 26.60
C PRO A 55 -2.63 1.07 26.91
N ALA A 56 -2.09 0.10 27.64
CA ALA A 56 -2.77 -1.15 27.98
C ALA A 56 -4.00 -0.91 28.88
N THR A 57 -3.83 -0.08 29.93
CA THR A 57 -4.90 0.35 30.84
C THR A 57 -5.99 1.09 30.06
N ALA A 58 -5.60 2.06 29.22
CA ALA A 58 -6.53 2.82 28.41
C ALA A 58 -7.34 1.92 27.46
N ARG A 59 -6.70 0.94 26.81
CA ARG A 59 -7.37 -0.03 25.95
C ARG A 59 -8.39 -0.85 26.72
N SER A 60 -8.01 -1.43 27.86
CA SER A 60 -8.93 -2.26 28.66
C SER A 60 -10.19 -1.49 29.01
N ILE A 61 -10.02 -0.24 29.48
CA ILE A 61 -11.14 0.63 29.84
C ILE A 61 -11.98 0.99 28.61
N ALA A 62 -11.35 1.31 27.48
CA ALA A 62 -12.06 1.65 26.25
C ALA A 62 -12.86 0.47 25.68
N LEU A 63 -12.29 -0.74 25.68
CA LEU A 63 -12.98 -1.96 25.26
C LEU A 63 -14.16 -2.29 26.18
N ASP A 64 -14.03 -2.05 27.49
CA ASP A 64 -15.12 -2.23 28.45
C ASP A 64 -16.24 -1.19 28.31
N LEU A 65 -15.89 0.04 27.93
CA LEU A 65 -16.84 1.13 27.73
C LEU A 65 -17.60 1.04 26.41
N LEU A 66 -16.97 0.50 25.37
CA LEU A 66 -17.50 0.51 24.01
C LEU A 66 -18.89 -0.15 23.92
N PRO A 67 -19.15 -1.37 24.42
CA PRO A 67 -20.48 -1.99 24.36
C PRO A 67 -21.55 -1.18 25.10
N VAL A 68 -21.19 -0.57 26.23
CA VAL A 68 -22.09 0.22 27.07
C VAL A 68 -22.57 1.47 26.32
N ILE A 69 -21.65 2.21 25.70
CA ILE A 69 -21.98 3.41 24.92
C ILE A 69 -22.67 3.04 23.60
N GLN A 70 -22.21 1.97 22.93
CA GLN A 70 -22.75 1.50 21.66
C GLN A 70 -24.18 0.97 21.77
N SER A 71 -24.60 0.47 22.93
CA SER A 71 -26.01 0.11 23.19
C SER A 71 -27.00 1.25 22.93
N ARG A 72 -26.52 2.50 22.98
CA ARG A 72 -27.27 3.73 22.70
C ARG A 72 -26.67 4.53 21.54
N GLN A 73 -26.12 3.84 20.54
CA GLN A 73 -25.37 4.44 19.42
C GLN A 73 -26.06 5.64 18.76
N ILE A 74 -27.38 5.62 18.59
CA ILE A 74 -28.14 6.76 18.01
C ILE A 74 -27.90 8.07 18.77
N SER A 75 -27.78 8.00 20.10
CA SER A 75 -27.60 9.18 20.97
C SER A 75 -26.15 9.60 21.14
N TYR A 76 -25.20 8.68 20.93
CA TYR A 76 -23.78 8.83 21.26
C TYR A 76 -22.84 8.50 20.09
N GLU A 77 -23.30 8.60 18.83
CA GLU A 77 -22.52 8.20 17.65
C GLU A 77 -21.16 8.92 17.59
N GLU A 78 -21.10 10.21 17.95
CA GLU A 78 -19.83 10.95 18.01
C GLU A 78 -18.84 10.35 19.01
N GLN A 79 -19.33 10.02 20.20
CA GLN A 79 -18.55 9.44 21.28
C GLN A 79 -18.05 8.05 20.88
N VAL A 80 -18.92 7.22 20.29
CA VAL A 80 -18.57 5.90 19.77
C VAL A 80 -17.47 6.00 18.71
N VAL A 81 -17.57 6.95 17.78
CA VAL A 81 -16.55 7.19 16.75
C VAL A 81 -15.21 7.63 17.36
N LYS A 82 -15.22 8.57 18.30
CA LYS A 82 -13.99 8.98 19.01
C LYS A 82 -13.34 7.79 19.73
N LEU A 83 -14.14 6.91 20.33
CA LEU A 83 -13.66 5.73 21.01
C LEU A 83 -13.06 4.68 20.04
N PHE A 84 -13.70 4.45 18.89
CA PHE A 84 -13.13 3.59 17.83
C PHE A 84 -11.79 4.14 17.32
N MET A 85 -11.69 5.45 17.07
CA MET A 85 -10.44 6.08 16.65
C MET A 85 -9.34 5.93 17.71
N ALA A 86 -9.67 6.16 18.99
CA ALA A 86 -8.74 5.99 20.09
C ALA A 86 -8.25 4.54 20.23
N LEU A 87 -9.16 3.56 20.11
CA LEU A 87 -8.80 2.14 20.11
C LEU A 87 -7.92 1.77 18.91
N ALA A 88 -8.22 2.28 17.71
CA ALA A 88 -7.38 2.08 16.54
C ALA A 88 -5.96 2.64 16.74
N ASP A 89 -5.83 3.85 17.28
CA ASP A 89 -4.53 4.46 17.60
C ASP A 89 -3.75 3.61 18.62
N LEU A 90 -4.42 3.06 19.64
CA LEU A 90 -3.81 2.19 20.64
C LEU A 90 -3.33 0.86 20.05
N HIS A 91 -4.09 0.25 19.14
CA HIS A 91 -3.70 -0.99 18.46
C HIS A 91 -2.55 -0.77 17.47
N GLU A 92 -2.53 0.35 16.75
CA GLU A 92 -1.44 0.69 15.82
C GLU A 92 -0.11 0.88 16.54
N LYS A 93 -0.12 1.56 17.70
CA LYS A 93 1.09 1.75 18.51
C LYS A 93 1.71 0.44 18.99
N GLU A 94 0.90 -0.61 19.14
CA GLU A 94 1.36 -1.95 19.50
C GLU A 94 1.70 -2.84 18.31
N GLY A 95 1.53 -2.35 17.08
CA GLY A 95 1.71 -3.16 15.87
C GLY A 95 0.58 -4.14 15.58
N SER A 96 -0.54 -4.06 16.31
CA SER A 96 -1.74 -4.88 16.08
C SER A 96 -2.59 -4.29 14.95
N PHE A 97 -2.05 -4.25 13.72
CA PHE A 97 -2.64 -3.52 12.60
C PHE A 97 -4.02 -4.06 12.18
N LYS A 98 -4.24 -5.37 12.29
CA LYS A 98 -5.52 -6.00 11.96
C LYS A 98 -6.62 -5.56 12.95
N ASP A 99 -6.31 -5.50 14.23
CA ASP A 99 -7.26 -5.05 15.25
C ASP A 99 -7.56 -3.56 15.12
N ALA A 100 -6.55 -2.75 14.79
CA ALA A 100 -6.76 -1.34 14.45
C ALA A 100 -7.72 -1.16 13.26
N ALA A 101 -7.54 -1.97 12.21
CA ALA A 101 -8.44 -1.93 11.05
C ALA A 101 -9.86 -2.37 11.42
N ASN A 102 -10.02 -3.38 12.28
CA ASN A 102 -11.33 -3.81 12.78
C ASN A 102 -12.05 -2.69 13.53
N MET A 103 -11.34 -1.90 14.35
CA MET A 103 -11.92 -0.75 15.06
C MET A 103 -12.43 0.32 14.08
N LEU A 104 -11.64 0.66 13.06
CA LEU A 104 -12.03 1.66 12.05
C LEU A 104 -13.16 1.17 11.14
N ARG A 105 -13.19 -0.12 10.80
CA ARG A 105 -14.26 -0.73 9.98
C ARG A 105 -15.62 -0.73 10.68
N ALA A 106 -15.64 -0.81 12.01
CA ALA A 106 -16.87 -0.78 12.79
C ALA A 106 -17.57 0.60 12.77
N MET A 107 -16.88 1.64 12.30
CA MET A 107 -17.45 2.99 12.19
C MET A 107 -18.48 3.07 11.05
N PRO A 108 -19.68 3.62 11.28
CA PRO A 108 -20.76 3.66 10.27
C PRO A 108 -20.58 4.82 9.26
N LEU A 109 -19.52 4.78 8.44
CA LEU A 109 -19.14 5.90 7.55
C LEU A 109 -20.16 6.24 6.44
N GLU A 110 -20.95 5.24 6.00
CA GLU A 110 -21.90 5.40 4.89
C GLU A 110 -23.36 5.41 5.37
N ASN A 111 -23.70 4.57 6.34
CA ASN A 111 -25.07 4.33 6.79
C ASN A 111 -25.33 4.87 8.22
N GLY A 112 -24.45 5.74 8.73
CA GLY A 112 -24.62 6.38 10.04
C GLY A 112 -25.75 7.42 10.04
N GLN A 113 -26.23 7.78 11.22
CA GLN A 113 -27.19 8.90 11.35
C GLN A 113 -26.49 10.24 11.13
N ARG A 114 -25.18 10.28 11.37
CA ARG A 114 -24.35 11.46 11.16
C ARG A 114 -23.73 11.48 9.76
N SER A 115 -23.81 12.64 9.12
CA SER A 115 -23.02 12.92 7.92
C SER A 115 -21.56 13.21 8.30
N TYR A 116 -20.65 12.30 7.95
CA TYR A 116 -19.20 12.53 8.03
C TYR A 116 -18.72 13.37 6.84
N SER A 117 -17.78 14.28 7.06
CA SER A 117 -17.17 15.05 5.97
C SER A 117 -16.44 14.13 4.99
N SER A 118 -16.39 14.53 3.71
CA SER A 118 -15.64 13.78 2.70
C SER A 118 -14.17 13.63 3.09
N GLU A 119 -13.58 14.65 3.73
CA GLU A 119 -12.20 14.62 4.23
C GLU A 119 -12.00 13.53 5.30
N MET A 120 -12.90 13.43 6.28
CA MET A 120 -12.82 12.41 7.31
C MET A 120 -12.96 11.00 6.72
N LYS A 121 -13.92 10.80 5.81
CA LYS A 121 -14.11 9.53 5.11
C LYS A 121 -12.86 9.14 4.31
N LEU A 122 -12.28 10.09 3.57
CA LEU A 122 -11.06 9.87 2.79
C LEU A 122 -9.91 9.44 3.70
N ASN A 123 -9.67 10.17 4.80
CA ASN A 123 -8.61 9.86 5.75
C ASN A 123 -8.77 8.47 6.37
N ILE A 124 -10.00 8.06 6.72
CA ILE A 124 -10.24 6.73 7.28
C ILE A 124 -10.01 5.63 6.24
N TYR A 125 -10.48 5.80 4.99
CA TYR A 125 -10.23 4.81 3.93
C TYR A 125 -8.75 4.69 3.57
N VAL A 126 -8.02 5.80 3.49
CA VAL A 126 -6.56 5.80 3.28
C VAL A 126 -5.84 5.08 4.42
N ARG A 127 -6.24 5.34 5.67
CA ARG A 127 -5.69 4.68 6.86
C ARG A 127 -5.99 3.18 6.87
N LEU A 128 -7.21 2.77 6.53
CA LEU A 128 -7.59 1.37 6.39
C LEU A 128 -6.77 0.64 5.30
N ALA A 129 -6.52 1.30 4.17
CA ALA A 129 -5.67 0.75 3.11
C ALA A 129 -4.21 0.57 3.58
N ASP A 130 -3.67 1.53 4.34
CA ASP A 130 -2.33 1.43 4.92
C ASP A 130 -2.23 0.27 5.93
N LEU A 131 -3.22 0.14 6.83
CA LEU A 131 -3.28 -0.97 7.78
C LEU A 131 -3.34 -2.33 7.07
N ALA A 132 -4.16 -2.43 6.02
CA ALA A 132 -4.29 -3.64 5.22
C ALA A 132 -2.97 -4.10 4.59
N MET A 133 -2.19 -3.17 4.04
CA MET A 133 -0.83 -3.49 3.58
C MET A 133 0.06 -3.99 4.71
N ARG A 134 -0.02 -3.39 5.91
CA ARG A 134 0.83 -3.77 7.05
C ARG A 134 0.51 -5.14 7.63
N TYR A 135 -0.75 -5.60 7.60
CA TYR A 135 -1.10 -6.97 7.99
C TYR A 135 -1.15 -7.97 6.83
N GLY A 136 -0.75 -7.55 5.62
CA GLY A 136 -0.52 -8.46 4.49
C GLY A 136 -1.71 -8.73 3.58
N ASP A 137 -2.79 -7.96 3.68
CA ASP A 137 -3.98 -8.14 2.83
C ASP A 137 -4.05 -7.08 1.74
N GLY A 138 -3.51 -7.43 0.57
CA GLY A 138 -3.52 -6.54 -0.59
C GLY A 138 -4.92 -6.31 -1.15
N ASP A 139 -5.78 -7.32 -1.18
CA ASP A 139 -7.12 -7.21 -1.77
C ASP A 139 -7.98 -6.25 -0.95
N GLU A 140 -7.89 -6.33 0.39
CA GLU A 140 -8.53 -5.39 1.29
C GLU A 140 -7.95 -3.97 1.16
N ALA A 141 -6.62 -3.83 1.04
CA ALA A 141 -5.98 -2.54 0.82
C ALA A 141 -6.48 -1.86 -0.47
N GLU A 142 -6.57 -2.62 -1.56
CA GLU A 142 -7.08 -2.13 -2.83
C GLU A 142 -8.57 -1.76 -2.76
N THR A 143 -9.36 -2.55 -2.04
CA THR A 143 -10.78 -2.26 -1.81
C THR A 143 -10.97 -0.91 -1.13
N PHE A 144 -10.22 -0.63 -0.05
CA PHE A 144 -10.35 0.64 0.65
C PHE A 144 -9.81 1.83 -0.12
N ILE A 145 -8.71 1.68 -0.87
CA ILE A 145 -8.18 2.80 -1.65
C ILE A 145 -9.07 3.16 -2.84
N ASN A 146 -9.80 2.19 -3.39
CA ASN A 146 -10.84 2.44 -4.38
C ASN A 146 -12.04 3.20 -3.78
N ARG A 147 -12.47 2.86 -2.55
CA ARG A 147 -13.50 3.65 -1.82
C ARG A 147 -13.02 5.07 -1.53
N ALA A 148 -11.77 5.24 -1.10
CA ALA A 148 -11.13 6.55 -0.96
C ALA A 148 -11.19 7.35 -2.27
N SER A 149 -10.93 6.70 -3.41
CA SER A 149 -10.99 7.37 -4.71
C SER A 149 -12.34 7.99 -5.04
N VAL A 150 -13.43 7.30 -4.72
CA VAL A 150 -14.79 7.81 -4.96
C VAL A 150 -15.04 9.08 -4.17
N VAL A 151 -14.63 9.10 -2.89
CA VAL A 151 -14.78 10.25 -1.99
C VAL A 151 -13.82 11.40 -2.34
N SER A 152 -12.66 11.09 -2.92
CA SER A 152 -11.61 12.07 -3.22
C SER A 152 -11.99 13.10 -4.30
N ASN A 153 -13.01 12.82 -5.11
CA ASN A 153 -13.41 13.68 -6.23
C ASN A 153 -13.80 15.10 -5.78
N ASP A 154 -14.39 15.24 -4.58
CA ASP A 154 -14.80 16.52 -4.02
C ASP A 154 -13.64 17.28 -3.35
N LEU A 155 -12.46 16.66 -3.22
CA LEU A 155 -11.35 17.14 -2.40
C LEU A 155 -10.11 17.56 -3.19
N GLN A 156 -10.19 17.63 -4.52
CA GLN A 156 -9.05 17.94 -5.38
C GLN A 156 -8.38 19.29 -5.07
N ASN A 157 -9.18 20.26 -4.59
CA ASN A 157 -8.70 21.58 -4.19
C ASN A 157 -8.00 21.57 -2.81
N ASN A 158 -8.27 20.60 -1.95
CA ASN A 158 -7.60 20.43 -0.66
C ASN A 158 -6.35 19.56 -0.82
N LYS A 159 -5.26 20.18 -1.28
CA LYS A 159 -4.00 19.49 -1.61
C LYS A 159 -3.39 18.73 -0.43
N ASN A 160 -3.57 19.23 0.80
CA ASN A 160 -3.04 18.62 2.02
C ASN A 160 -3.60 17.22 2.27
N VAL A 161 -4.78 16.90 1.74
CA VAL A 161 -5.42 15.58 1.87
C VAL A 161 -5.34 14.82 0.55
N TYR A 162 -5.50 15.52 -0.57
CA TYR A 162 -5.56 14.89 -1.89
C TYR A 162 -4.21 14.33 -2.36
N ILE A 163 -3.09 15.00 -2.07
CA ILE A 163 -1.75 14.51 -2.42
C ILE A 163 -1.39 13.24 -1.63
N PRO A 164 -1.49 13.20 -0.29
CA PRO A 164 -1.26 11.97 0.47
C PRO A 164 -2.13 10.80 0.01
N PHE A 165 -3.40 11.03 -0.32
CA PHE A 165 -4.27 10.03 -0.92
C PHE A 165 -3.69 9.50 -2.25
N LYS A 166 -3.28 10.37 -3.18
CA LYS A 166 -2.71 9.94 -4.47
C LYS A 166 -1.44 9.11 -4.29
N ILE A 167 -0.58 9.49 -3.34
CA ILE A 167 0.63 8.74 -2.99
C ILE A 167 0.23 7.35 -2.49
N LYS A 168 -0.67 7.26 -1.51
CA LYS A 168 -1.12 5.98 -0.95
C LYS A 168 -1.80 5.09 -2.00
N PHE A 169 -2.56 5.66 -2.93
CA PHE A 169 -3.12 4.90 -4.06
C PHE A 169 -2.01 4.25 -4.89
N ALA A 170 -1.03 5.03 -5.31
CA ALA A 170 0.08 4.50 -6.09
C ALA A 170 0.85 3.41 -5.32
N GLU A 171 1.05 3.59 -4.01
CA GLU A 171 1.68 2.59 -3.13
C GLU A 171 0.88 1.29 -3.05
N VAL A 172 -0.45 1.35 -2.88
CA VAL A 172 -1.32 0.16 -2.84
C VAL A 172 -1.27 -0.61 -4.16
N LEU A 173 -1.33 0.08 -5.30
CA LEU A 173 -1.20 -0.57 -6.61
C LEU A 173 0.17 -1.21 -6.80
N ASN A 174 1.22 -0.55 -6.33
CA ASN A 174 2.57 -1.09 -6.35
C ASN A 174 2.67 -2.35 -5.47
N TYR A 175 2.00 -2.34 -4.31
CA TYR A 175 1.96 -3.47 -3.38
C TYR A 175 1.24 -4.66 -4.00
N ARG A 176 0.19 -4.40 -4.78
CA ARG A 176 -0.53 -5.38 -5.59
C ARG A 176 0.22 -5.85 -6.83
N GLN A 177 1.45 -5.40 -7.04
CA GLN A 177 2.24 -5.67 -8.26
C GLN A 177 1.54 -5.20 -9.55
N LYS A 178 0.57 -4.27 -9.45
CA LYS A 178 -0.06 -3.58 -10.58
C LYS A 178 0.85 -2.44 -11.05
N PHE A 179 2.08 -2.80 -11.39
CA PHE A 179 3.20 -1.88 -11.58
C PHE A 179 2.94 -0.79 -12.60
N VAL A 180 2.32 -1.11 -13.74
CA VAL A 180 2.03 -0.10 -14.76
C VAL A 180 0.99 0.92 -14.29
N GLU A 181 0.00 0.46 -13.51
CA GLU A 181 -1.04 1.32 -12.95
C GLU A 181 -0.46 2.21 -11.85
N ALA A 182 0.38 1.66 -10.97
CA ALA A 182 1.14 2.41 -9.99
C ALA A 182 2.04 3.46 -10.66
N ALA A 183 2.80 3.07 -11.69
CA ALA A 183 3.65 3.97 -12.46
C ALA A 183 2.85 5.13 -13.05
N ARG A 184 1.64 4.85 -13.57
CA ARG A 184 0.76 5.89 -14.10
C ARG A 184 0.28 6.84 -13.00
N LYS A 185 -0.12 6.34 -11.84
CA LYS A 185 -0.53 7.19 -10.70
C LYS A 185 0.60 8.10 -10.22
N TYR A 186 1.82 7.58 -10.12
CA TYR A 186 2.99 8.38 -9.78
C TYR A 186 3.33 9.43 -10.85
N TYR A 187 3.23 9.07 -12.13
CA TYR A 187 3.42 10.02 -13.22
C TYR A 187 2.36 11.14 -13.18
N ASP A 188 1.08 10.80 -13.00
CA ASP A 188 -0.01 11.78 -12.91
C ASP A 188 0.17 12.69 -11.67
N LEU A 189 0.70 12.17 -10.56
CA LEU A 189 1.08 12.96 -9.39
C LEU A 189 2.21 13.95 -9.70
N ALA A 190 3.27 13.51 -10.41
CA ALA A 190 4.38 14.39 -10.79
C ALA A 190 3.96 15.55 -11.72
N THR A 191 2.84 15.40 -12.43
CA THR A 191 2.23 16.45 -13.27
C THR A 191 1.23 17.33 -12.52
N PHE A 192 0.99 17.07 -11.23
CA PHE A 192 0.01 17.81 -10.44
C PHE A 192 0.45 19.27 -10.21
N GLU A 193 -0.50 20.19 -10.36
CA GLU A 193 -0.23 21.63 -10.33
C GLU A 193 0.36 22.10 -8.99
N ASN A 194 1.38 22.94 -9.06
CA ASN A 194 2.12 23.50 -7.93
C ASN A 194 2.67 22.45 -6.94
N LEU A 195 2.92 21.21 -7.39
CA LEU A 195 3.69 20.26 -6.60
C LEU A 195 5.15 20.71 -6.53
N GLU A 196 5.78 20.62 -5.36
CA GLU A 196 7.18 21.02 -5.19
C GLU A 196 8.11 20.19 -6.06
N ARG A 197 9.25 20.78 -6.47
CA ARG A 197 10.17 20.12 -7.40
C ARG A 197 10.77 18.82 -6.83
N SER A 198 11.04 18.78 -5.53
CA SER A 198 11.46 17.58 -4.80
C SER A 198 10.44 16.45 -4.92
N ASP A 199 9.17 16.75 -4.64
CA ASP A 199 8.07 15.79 -4.70
C ASP A 199 7.79 15.32 -6.13
N GLN A 200 7.90 16.22 -7.12
CA GLN A 200 7.81 15.87 -8.54
C GLN A 200 8.90 14.85 -8.92
N LEU A 201 10.15 15.08 -8.50
CA LEU A 201 11.26 14.16 -8.78
C LEU A 201 11.07 12.81 -8.07
N MET A 202 10.60 12.81 -6.83
CA MET A 202 10.30 11.59 -6.08
C MET A 202 9.17 10.79 -6.75
N ALA A 203 8.10 11.45 -7.18
CA ALA A 203 7.01 10.82 -7.91
C ALA A 203 7.49 10.25 -9.26
N LEU A 204 8.30 10.98 -10.04
CA LEU A 204 8.89 10.46 -11.28
C LEU A 204 9.83 9.28 -11.01
N SER A 205 10.62 9.32 -9.94
CA SER A 205 11.49 8.22 -9.54
C SER A 205 10.68 6.96 -9.27
N ASN A 206 9.60 7.07 -8.49
CA ASN A 206 8.69 5.95 -8.24
C ASN A 206 7.99 5.45 -9.52
N ALA A 207 7.62 6.35 -10.44
CA ALA A 207 7.06 5.97 -11.74
C ALA A 207 8.05 5.17 -12.59
N ILE A 208 9.33 5.56 -12.59
CA ILE A 208 10.43 4.84 -13.25
C ILE A 208 10.59 3.46 -12.64
N VAL A 209 10.73 3.37 -11.32
CA VAL A 209 10.91 2.10 -10.60
C VAL A 209 9.76 1.15 -10.93
N CYS A 210 8.51 1.58 -10.77
CA CYS A 210 7.34 0.77 -11.11
C CYS A 210 7.35 0.33 -12.60
N THR A 211 7.73 1.22 -13.53
CA THR A 211 7.79 0.86 -14.96
C THR A 211 8.87 -0.19 -15.26
N ILE A 212 10.02 -0.12 -14.57
CA ILE A 212 11.09 -1.12 -14.69
C ILE A 212 10.60 -2.49 -14.22
N PHE A 213 9.96 -2.55 -13.05
CA PHE A 213 9.39 -3.78 -12.46
C PHE A 213 8.22 -4.38 -13.25
N ALA A 214 7.50 -3.59 -14.03
CA ALA A 214 6.39 -4.08 -14.83
C ALA A 214 6.85 -5.13 -15.86
N PRO A 215 6.06 -6.21 -16.09
CA PRO A 215 6.36 -7.18 -17.13
C PRO A 215 6.23 -6.55 -18.54
N PRO A 216 6.99 -7.03 -19.55
CA PRO A 216 6.90 -6.54 -20.92
C PRO A 216 5.47 -6.58 -21.48
N GLY A 217 5.04 -5.51 -22.16
CA GLY A 217 3.73 -5.44 -22.77
C GLY A 217 3.34 -4.03 -23.20
N ALA A 218 2.25 -3.89 -23.97
CA ALA A 218 1.87 -2.63 -24.61
C ALA A 218 1.62 -1.47 -23.62
N LYS A 219 1.11 -1.75 -22.41
CA LYS A 219 0.93 -0.71 -21.38
C LYS A 219 2.30 -0.23 -20.84
N ARG A 220 3.23 -1.14 -20.56
CA ARG A 220 4.59 -0.81 -20.11
C ARG A 220 5.37 -0.03 -21.17
N SER A 221 5.33 -0.46 -22.44
CA SER A 221 6.03 0.24 -23.52
C SER A 221 5.56 1.68 -23.70
N ARG A 222 4.25 1.94 -23.49
CA ARG A 222 3.71 3.32 -23.48
C ARG A 222 4.26 4.13 -22.30
N MET A 223 4.31 3.56 -21.10
CA MET A 223 4.90 4.24 -19.94
C MET A 223 6.40 4.53 -20.14
N LEU A 224 7.17 3.58 -20.70
CA LEU A 224 8.57 3.79 -21.05
C LEU A 224 8.73 4.98 -22.01
N GLY A 225 7.89 5.08 -23.05
CA GLY A 225 7.90 6.21 -23.97
C GLY A 225 7.55 7.54 -23.30
N MET A 226 6.58 7.56 -22.38
CA MET A 226 6.23 8.76 -21.61
C MET A 226 7.40 9.23 -20.73
N LEU A 227 8.06 8.30 -20.03
CA LEU A 227 9.19 8.61 -19.14
C LEU A 227 10.45 8.99 -19.92
N PHE A 228 10.74 8.30 -21.03
CA PHE A 228 11.87 8.61 -21.90
C PHE A 228 11.78 10.01 -22.50
N ASN A 229 10.59 10.43 -22.94
CA ASN A 229 10.39 11.76 -23.54
C ASN A 229 10.22 12.88 -22.49
N ASN A 230 10.15 12.55 -21.20
CA ASN A 230 10.03 13.55 -20.15
C ASN A 230 11.42 13.99 -19.67
N GLU A 231 11.86 15.17 -20.11
CA GLU A 231 13.14 15.79 -19.76
C GLU A 231 13.41 15.86 -18.25
N LYS A 232 12.36 15.96 -17.42
CA LYS A 232 12.50 15.97 -15.95
C LYS A 232 13.01 14.65 -15.38
N CYS A 233 12.93 13.55 -16.15
CA CYS A 233 13.42 12.25 -15.73
C CYS A 233 14.94 12.12 -15.89
N LYS A 234 15.59 12.92 -16.75
CA LYS A 234 17.04 12.80 -17.04
C LYS A 234 17.96 12.84 -15.82
N PRO A 235 17.70 13.67 -14.77
CA PRO A 235 18.53 13.69 -13.58
C PRO A 235 18.36 12.47 -12.65
N ILE A 236 17.35 11.62 -12.89
CA ILE A 236 17.06 10.47 -12.03
C ILE A 236 18.03 9.34 -12.38
N PRO A 237 18.78 8.76 -11.41
CA PRO A 237 19.81 7.76 -11.69
C PRO A 237 19.35 6.59 -12.57
N SER A 238 18.15 6.05 -12.34
CA SER A 238 17.59 4.91 -13.08
C SER A 238 17.05 5.26 -14.48
N TYR A 239 17.17 6.52 -14.92
CA TYR A 239 16.73 6.94 -16.26
C TYR A 239 17.48 6.23 -17.40
N SER A 240 18.75 5.87 -17.19
CA SER A 240 19.53 5.10 -18.17
C SER A 240 18.86 3.77 -18.51
N ILE A 241 18.29 3.09 -17.51
CA ILE A 241 17.58 1.81 -17.67
C ILE A 241 16.29 2.02 -18.44
N VAL A 242 15.51 3.07 -18.14
CA VAL A 242 14.31 3.41 -18.92
C VAL A 242 14.66 3.64 -20.38
N LYS A 243 15.72 4.41 -20.64
CA LYS A 243 16.21 4.67 -22.00
C LYS A 243 16.59 3.37 -22.71
N ASN A 244 17.37 2.49 -22.06
CA ASN A 244 17.81 1.23 -22.65
C ASN A 244 16.63 0.28 -22.87
N MET A 245 15.69 0.21 -21.93
CA MET A 245 14.49 -0.61 -22.06
C MET A 245 13.56 -0.12 -23.17
N TYR A 246 13.36 1.20 -23.29
CA TYR A 246 12.56 1.81 -24.35
C TYR A 246 13.16 1.55 -25.74
N LEU A 247 14.49 1.58 -25.85
CA LEU A 247 15.22 1.32 -27.09
C LEU A 247 15.42 -0.18 -27.39
N GLY A 248 14.83 -1.08 -26.60
CA GLY A 248 14.92 -2.52 -26.79
C GLY A 248 16.34 -3.08 -26.61
N LYS A 249 17.17 -2.43 -25.80
CA LYS A 249 18.54 -2.88 -25.50
C LYS A 249 18.56 -3.90 -24.37
N ILE A 250 19.52 -4.82 -24.44
CA ILE A 250 19.83 -5.74 -23.33
C ILE A 250 20.43 -4.92 -22.19
N ILE A 251 19.88 -5.08 -20.99
CA ILE A 251 20.40 -4.50 -19.77
C ILE A 251 21.45 -5.42 -19.18
N GLN A 252 22.64 -4.88 -18.90
CA GLN A 252 23.77 -5.63 -18.36
C GLN A 252 23.64 -5.87 -16.85
N ASN A 253 24.40 -6.84 -16.33
CA ASN A 253 24.32 -7.23 -14.91
C ASN A 253 24.77 -6.09 -13.98
N ASP A 254 25.80 -5.33 -14.36
CA ASP A 254 26.26 -4.15 -13.63
C ASP A 254 25.18 -3.05 -13.55
N GLU A 255 24.46 -2.80 -14.65
CA GLU A 255 23.32 -1.86 -14.66
C GLU A 255 22.20 -2.31 -13.70
N MET A 256 21.92 -3.62 -13.63
CA MET A 256 20.94 -4.19 -12.69
C MET A 256 21.42 -4.06 -11.24
N VAL A 257 22.68 -4.35 -10.96
CA VAL A 257 23.26 -4.25 -9.61
C VAL A 257 23.28 -2.80 -9.13
N ASP A 258 23.60 -1.85 -10.01
CA ASP A 258 23.57 -0.43 -9.67
C ASP A 258 22.13 0.08 -9.47
N PHE A 259 21.17 -0.45 -10.22
CA PHE A 259 19.75 -0.19 -9.97
C PHE A 259 19.32 -0.69 -8.59
N GLU A 260 19.65 -1.93 -8.23
CA GLU A 260 19.33 -2.51 -6.93
C GLU A 260 19.88 -1.67 -5.77
N LYS A 261 21.12 -1.18 -5.90
CA LYS A 261 21.74 -0.28 -4.92
C LYS A 261 21.02 1.07 -4.81
N SER A 262 20.45 1.55 -5.92
CA SER A 262 19.73 2.83 -5.97
C SER A 262 18.34 2.79 -5.33
N LEU A 263 17.78 1.60 -5.09
CA LEU A 263 16.47 1.44 -4.46
C LEU A 263 16.52 1.81 -2.97
N THR A 264 15.44 2.41 -2.49
CA THR A 264 15.22 2.64 -1.05
C THR A 264 14.97 1.32 -0.32
N ASP A 265 15.18 1.29 1.00
CA ASP A 265 14.90 0.10 1.81
C ASP A 265 13.45 -0.38 1.68
N ASN A 266 12.51 0.57 1.60
CA ASN A 266 11.09 0.28 1.37
C ASN A 266 10.86 -0.36 0.00
N GLN A 267 11.50 0.13 -1.06
CA GLN A 267 11.36 -0.47 -2.39
C GLN A 267 12.00 -1.86 -2.46
N ARG A 268 13.16 -2.06 -1.81
CA ARG A 268 13.82 -3.36 -1.74
C ARG A 268 12.98 -4.39 -0.99
N SER A 269 12.44 -4.03 0.17
CA SER A 269 11.60 -4.93 0.98
C SER A 269 10.29 -5.27 0.28
N MET A 270 9.69 -4.29 -0.42
CA MET A 270 8.41 -4.43 -1.09
C MET A 270 8.46 -5.31 -2.35
N HIS A 271 9.51 -5.18 -3.16
CA HIS A 271 9.63 -5.96 -4.41
C HIS A 271 10.44 -7.24 -4.23
N GLY A 272 11.45 -7.22 -3.36
CA GLY A 272 12.38 -8.33 -3.22
C GLY A 272 13.24 -8.57 -4.47
N TRP A 273 14.33 -9.32 -4.28
CA TRP A 273 15.29 -9.62 -5.33
C TRP A 273 14.66 -10.39 -6.51
N ALA A 274 13.78 -11.36 -6.22
CA ALA A 274 13.18 -12.23 -7.22
C ALA A 274 12.32 -11.48 -8.25
N VAL A 275 11.51 -10.51 -7.81
CA VAL A 275 10.67 -9.71 -8.72
C VAL A 275 11.53 -8.81 -9.59
N MET A 276 12.58 -8.20 -9.01
CA MET A 276 13.53 -7.38 -9.75
C MET A 276 14.23 -8.20 -10.83
N HIS A 277 14.86 -9.30 -10.43
CA HIS A 277 15.63 -10.16 -11.32
C HIS A 277 14.75 -10.68 -12.45
N ARG A 278 13.51 -11.09 -12.16
CA ARG A 278 12.54 -11.50 -13.18
C ARG A 278 12.23 -10.38 -14.18
N ALA A 279 12.03 -9.15 -13.73
CA ALA A 279 11.73 -8.02 -14.63
C ALA A 279 12.86 -7.76 -15.65
N PHE A 280 14.13 -7.83 -15.22
CA PHE A 280 15.28 -7.70 -16.12
C PHE A 280 15.42 -8.89 -17.07
N LEU A 281 15.24 -10.12 -16.58
CA LEU A 281 15.26 -11.32 -17.42
C LEU A 281 14.20 -11.27 -18.52
N GLU A 282 12.95 -10.98 -18.16
CA GLU A 282 11.86 -10.91 -19.13
C GLU A 282 12.09 -9.81 -20.17
N HIS A 283 12.60 -8.65 -19.75
CA HIS A 283 12.98 -7.59 -20.69
C HIS A 283 14.10 -8.03 -21.65
N ASN A 284 15.17 -8.63 -21.13
CA ASN A 284 16.29 -9.09 -21.93
C ASN A 284 15.89 -10.21 -22.90
N ILE A 285 14.98 -11.10 -22.52
CA ILE A 285 14.40 -12.11 -23.41
C ILE A 285 13.70 -11.44 -24.61
N ILE A 286 12.91 -10.39 -24.38
CA ILE A 286 12.27 -9.65 -25.47
C ILE A 286 13.32 -8.98 -26.37
N ALA A 287 14.33 -8.33 -25.79
CA ALA A 287 15.41 -7.71 -26.57
C ALA A 287 16.17 -8.74 -27.44
N ILE A 288 16.45 -9.92 -26.89
CA ILE A 288 17.09 -11.03 -27.61
C ILE A 288 16.17 -11.57 -28.71
N SER A 289 14.88 -11.75 -28.42
CA SER A 289 13.89 -12.26 -29.40
C SER A 289 13.76 -11.39 -30.66
N ALA A 290 14.04 -10.09 -30.54
CA ALA A 290 14.05 -9.17 -31.68
C ALA A 290 15.27 -9.38 -32.61
N SER A 291 16.38 -9.91 -32.07
CA SER A 291 17.65 -10.06 -32.78
C SER A 291 17.86 -11.46 -33.35
N PHE A 292 17.35 -12.49 -32.68
CA PHE A 292 17.59 -13.89 -33.02
C PHE A 292 16.32 -14.58 -33.53
N THR A 293 16.46 -15.47 -34.51
CA THR A 293 15.34 -16.33 -34.98
C THR A 293 15.20 -17.58 -34.11
N ASN A 294 16.31 -18.18 -33.69
CA ASN A 294 16.33 -19.31 -32.78
C ASN A 294 17.69 -19.36 -32.07
N MET A 295 17.74 -20.05 -30.93
CA MET A 295 19.00 -20.34 -30.24
C MET A 295 18.85 -21.51 -29.25
N PRO A 296 19.96 -22.19 -28.90
CA PRO A 296 19.97 -23.12 -27.77
C PRO A 296 19.60 -22.41 -26.46
N LEU A 297 18.79 -23.07 -25.61
CA LEU A 297 18.40 -22.54 -24.30
C LEU A 297 19.61 -22.24 -23.41
N ILE A 298 20.68 -23.03 -23.52
CA ILE A 298 21.94 -22.78 -22.80
C ILE A 298 22.61 -21.47 -23.25
N GLN A 299 22.52 -21.15 -24.54
CA GLN A 299 23.09 -19.91 -25.06
C GLN A 299 22.22 -18.72 -24.64
N LEU A 300 20.89 -18.88 -24.58
CA LEU A 300 20.00 -17.87 -24.03
C LEU A 300 20.33 -17.60 -22.56
N ALA A 301 20.48 -18.64 -21.75
CA ALA A 301 20.85 -18.51 -20.34
C ALA A 301 22.17 -17.75 -20.15
N ARG A 302 23.18 -18.04 -20.97
CA ARG A 302 24.46 -17.30 -20.98
C ARG A 302 24.28 -15.82 -21.32
N LEU A 303 23.47 -15.47 -22.33
CA LEU A 303 23.18 -14.07 -22.68
C LEU A 303 22.41 -13.32 -21.58
N LEU A 304 21.66 -14.04 -20.75
CA LEU A 304 20.95 -13.51 -19.59
C LEU A 304 21.84 -13.40 -18.34
N GLY A 305 23.12 -13.77 -18.42
CA GLY A 305 24.07 -13.70 -17.31
C GLY A 305 23.92 -14.82 -16.28
N ILE A 306 23.32 -15.95 -16.65
CA ILE A 306 23.18 -17.11 -15.77
C ILE A 306 24.48 -17.92 -15.75
N ASP A 307 25.07 -18.09 -14.56
CA ASP A 307 26.35 -18.78 -14.34
C ASP A 307 26.30 -20.28 -14.69
N GLU A 308 27.35 -20.79 -15.35
CA GLU A 308 27.51 -22.16 -15.86
C GLU A 308 27.37 -23.23 -14.78
N VAL A 309 27.80 -22.91 -13.55
CA VAL A 309 27.84 -23.87 -12.43
C VAL A 309 26.45 -24.42 -12.08
N GLN A 310 25.39 -23.65 -12.32
CA GLN A 310 24.00 -24.02 -12.01
C GLN A 310 23.12 -24.15 -13.26
N VAL A 311 23.72 -24.16 -14.46
CA VAL A 311 23.00 -24.01 -15.73
C VAL A 311 21.90 -25.05 -15.93
N ARG A 312 22.08 -26.32 -15.54
CA ARG A 312 21.06 -27.36 -15.82
C ARG A 312 19.73 -27.12 -15.08
N SER A 313 19.76 -26.85 -13.78
CA SER A 313 18.54 -26.55 -13.00
C SER A 313 17.95 -25.20 -13.40
N LEU A 314 18.80 -24.22 -13.71
CA LEU A 314 18.35 -22.88 -14.10
C LEU A 314 17.78 -22.82 -15.53
N ILE A 315 18.26 -23.65 -16.47
CA ILE A 315 17.65 -23.78 -17.80
C ILE A 315 16.21 -24.28 -17.66
N ARG A 316 15.98 -25.26 -16.77
CA ARG A 316 14.64 -25.78 -16.54
C ARG A 316 13.72 -24.69 -16.00
N PHE A 317 14.16 -23.94 -14.98
CA PHE A 317 13.43 -22.78 -14.46
C PHE A 317 13.18 -21.71 -15.54
N LEU A 318 14.19 -21.36 -16.33
CA LEU A 318 14.07 -20.39 -17.43
C LEU A 318 13.04 -20.84 -18.46
N ALA A 319 13.05 -22.11 -18.85
CA ALA A 319 12.14 -22.67 -19.85
C ALA A 319 10.71 -22.85 -19.33
N GLU A 320 10.55 -23.50 -18.18
CA GLU A 320 9.25 -23.91 -17.62
C GLU A 320 8.52 -22.77 -16.91
N ASP A 321 9.23 -21.84 -16.26
CA ASP A 321 8.58 -20.81 -15.43
C ASP A 321 8.59 -19.43 -16.09
N ILE A 322 9.69 -19.04 -16.72
CA ILE A 322 9.81 -17.70 -17.31
C ILE A 322 9.30 -17.70 -18.76
N LEU A 323 9.94 -18.45 -19.65
CA LEU A 323 9.63 -18.43 -21.07
C LEU A 323 8.22 -18.93 -21.36
N LEU A 324 7.82 -20.06 -20.75
CA LEU A 324 6.48 -20.58 -20.91
C LEU A 324 5.42 -19.57 -20.43
N GLN A 325 5.62 -18.93 -19.27
CA GLN A 325 4.69 -17.91 -18.79
C GLN A 325 4.62 -16.71 -19.73
N MET A 326 5.77 -16.24 -20.26
CA MET A 326 5.78 -15.15 -21.23
C MET A 326 5.04 -15.51 -22.52
N ILE A 327 5.09 -16.77 -22.96
CA ILE A 327 4.35 -17.27 -24.12
C ILE A 327 2.84 -17.35 -23.81
N ILE A 328 2.47 -17.94 -22.66
CA ILE A 328 1.07 -18.04 -22.21
C ILE A 328 0.42 -16.66 -22.08
N ASP A 329 1.15 -15.69 -21.53
CA ASP A 329 0.69 -14.30 -21.38
C ASP A 329 0.66 -13.52 -22.70
N ASN A 330 1.04 -14.14 -23.83
CA ASN A 330 1.19 -13.51 -25.14
C ASN A 330 2.17 -12.32 -25.15
N ARG A 331 3.15 -12.34 -24.25
CA ARG A 331 4.23 -11.33 -24.15
C ARG A 331 5.43 -11.70 -25.02
N LEU A 332 5.62 -13.00 -25.29
CA LEU A 332 6.67 -13.54 -26.15
C LEU A 332 6.04 -14.47 -27.20
N VAL A 333 6.28 -14.19 -28.49
CA VAL A 333 5.87 -15.11 -29.57
C VAL A 333 7.04 -16.06 -29.85
N ALA A 334 7.01 -17.23 -29.23
CA ALA A 334 8.05 -18.24 -29.39
C ALA A 334 7.51 -19.67 -29.23
N THR A 335 8.29 -20.65 -29.66
CA THR A 335 8.07 -22.07 -29.37
C THR A 335 9.34 -22.66 -28.76
N ILE A 336 9.17 -23.48 -27.72
CA ILE A 336 10.28 -24.13 -27.00
C ILE A 336 10.29 -25.61 -27.40
N ASP A 337 11.41 -26.08 -27.94
CA ASP A 337 11.68 -27.50 -28.14
C ASP A 337 12.51 -28.02 -26.95
N GLN A 338 11.84 -28.68 -26.01
CA GLN A 338 12.47 -29.21 -24.80
C GLN A 338 13.36 -30.43 -25.09
N ILE A 339 13.14 -31.14 -26.19
CA ILE A 339 13.91 -32.35 -26.54
C ILE A 339 15.26 -31.92 -27.12
N SER A 340 15.25 -31.00 -28.08
CA SER A 340 16.50 -30.47 -28.65
C SER A 340 17.16 -29.39 -27.77
N GLY A 341 16.40 -28.79 -26.84
CA GLY A 341 16.87 -27.71 -25.99
C GLY A 341 16.99 -26.37 -26.72
N PHE A 342 16.09 -26.09 -27.66
CA PHE A 342 16.07 -24.85 -28.45
C PHE A 342 14.83 -23.99 -28.16
N ILE A 343 14.99 -22.69 -28.33
CA ILE A 343 13.87 -21.74 -28.47
C ILE A 343 13.86 -21.18 -29.89
N HIS A 344 12.67 -21.11 -30.47
CA HIS A 344 12.41 -20.50 -31.77
C HIS A 344 11.53 -19.27 -31.57
N PHE A 345 12.06 -18.09 -31.85
CA PHE A 345 11.34 -16.84 -31.82
C PHE A 345 10.59 -16.65 -33.15
N LYS A 346 9.34 -16.20 -33.08
CA LYS A 346 8.54 -15.87 -34.27
C LYS A 346 8.45 -14.34 -34.37
N ARG A 347 8.73 -13.83 -35.57
CA ARG A 347 8.70 -12.40 -35.88
C ARG A 347 7.31 -11.93 -36.26
#